data_AF-W2EYA0-F1
#
_entry.id   AF-W2EYA0-F1
#
_cell.length_a   1.000
_cell.length_b   1.000
_cell.length_c   1.000
_cell.angle_alpha   90.00
_cell.angle_beta   90.00
_cell.angle_gamma   90.00
#
_symmetry.space_group_name_H-M   'P 1'
#
loop_
_entity.id
_entity.type
_entity.pdbx_description
1 polymer ?
#
loop_
_entity_poly.entity_id
_entity_poly.type
_entity_poly.pdbx_seq_one_letter_code
_entity_poly.pdbx_strand_id
1 'polypeptide(L)'
;MGRKPRIDQGELARLAAEGWSNARLAEHFGVSESGILQAKRAAGLSKPMTDHSRALPWRLRREHSQSGPATNLRNLSAVAQGRPAPKDKVATAVRWASRLVDGGLDIAYDQERGFHEVPARGASHIARVLAEARAVLDDASETAAHPADDTTGGTQNASDDAGGGAAPATTTADESTGAPRSNTTADDVTGSPPRPTTQM
;
A
#
# COMPACT_ATOMS: atom_id res chain seq x y z
N MET A 1 7.13 -2.41 -50.02
CA MET A 1 6.65 -3.12 -48.81
C MET A 1 7.70 -2.96 -47.71
N GLY A 2 7.48 -2.06 -46.74
CA GLY A 2 8.44 -1.81 -45.66
C GLY A 2 8.26 -2.85 -44.55
N ARG A 3 9.31 -3.64 -44.25
CA ARG A 3 9.33 -4.51 -43.08
C ARG A 3 9.28 -3.62 -41.83
N LYS A 4 8.29 -3.82 -40.95
CA LYS A 4 8.25 -3.16 -39.63
C LYS A 4 9.58 -3.46 -38.91
N PRO A 5 10.26 -2.45 -38.32
CA PRO A 5 11.41 -2.69 -37.46
C PRO A 5 11.01 -3.70 -36.38
N ARG A 6 11.66 -4.86 -36.36
CA ARG A 6 11.38 -5.91 -35.38
C ARG A 6 12.28 -5.61 -34.20
N ILE A 7 11.69 -5.13 -33.11
CA ILE A 7 12.43 -4.88 -31.86
C ILE A 7 12.93 -6.23 -31.35
N ASP A 8 14.25 -6.37 -31.20
CA ASP A 8 14.85 -7.53 -30.56
C ASP A 8 14.51 -7.51 -29.07
N GLN A 9 13.81 -8.53 -28.59
CA GLN A 9 13.33 -8.60 -27.21
C GLN A 9 14.45 -8.84 -26.20
N GLY A 10 15.51 -9.57 -26.59
CA GLY A 10 16.65 -9.84 -25.72
C GLY A 10 17.48 -8.59 -25.51
N GLU A 11 17.73 -7.84 -26.58
CA GLU A 11 18.44 -6.57 -26.49
C GLU A 11 17.61 -5.50 -25.77
N LEU A 12 16.29 -5.46 -26.01
CA LEU A 12 15.38 -4.58 -25.27
C LEU A 12 15.42 -4.86 -23.75
N ALA A 13 15.46 -6.13 -23.35
CA ALA A 13 15.56 -6.53 -21.95
C ALA A 13 16.87 -6.10 -21.31
N ARG A 14 18.00 -6.31 -22.01
CA ARG A 14 19.34 -5.90 -21.56
C ARG A 14 19.41 -4.39 -21.33
N LEU A 15 19.04 -3.59 -22.34
CA LEU A 15 19.11 -2.14 -22.26
C LEU A 15 18.11 -1.57 -21.24
N ALA A 16 16.93 -2.18 -21.10
CA ALA A 16 15.98 -1.78 -20.05
C ALA A 16 16.52 -2.09 -18.64
N ALA A 17 17.23 -3.20 -18.46
CA ALA A 17 17.88 -3.55 -17.19
C ALA A 17 19.05 -2.60 -16.85
N GLU A 18 19.75 -2.08 -17.87
CA GLU A 18 20.75 -1.01 -17.73
C GLU A 18 20.15 0.37 -17.39
N GLY A 19 18.82 0.47 -17.26
CA GLY A 19 18.14 1.69 -16.86
C GLY A 19 17.90 2.69 -17.99
N TRP A 20 17.98 2.26 -19.25
CA TRP A 20 17.71 3.15 -20.39
C TRP A 20 16.26 3.64 -20.37
N SER A 21 16.08 4.93 -20.63
CA SER A 21 14.75 5.55 -20.75
C SER A 21 14.03 5.07 -22.02
N ASN A 22 12.70 5.10 -22.01
CA ASN A 22 11.91 4.68 -23.18
C ASN A 22 12.20 5.55 -24.42
N ALA A 23 12.50 6.84 -24.24
CA ALA A 23 12.92 7.75 -25.32
C ALA A 23 14.24 7.29 -25.96
N ARG A 24 15.24 6.93 -25.14
CA ARG A 24 16.54 6.45 -25.64
C ARG A 24 16.43 5.09 -26.32
N LEU A 25 15.59 4.20 -25.81
CA LEU A 25 15.27 2.93 -26.47
C LEU A 25 14.55 3.16 -27.81
N ALA A 26 13.64 4.13 -27.89
CA ALA A 26 12.89 4.44 -29.10
C ALA A 26 13.82 4.93 -30.22
N GLU A 27 14.76 5.82 -29.87
CA GLU A 27 15.83 6.26 -30.78
C GLU A 27 16.72 5.09 -31.22
N HIS A 28 17.17 4.25 -30.28
CA HIS A 28 18.03 3.11 -30.57
C HIS A 28 17.39 2.09 -31.54
N PHE A 29 16.11 1.80 -31.36
CA PHE A 29 15.39 0.84 -32.20
C PHE A 29 14.70 1.48 -33.42
N GLY A 30 14.79 2.81 -33.60
CA GLY A 30 14.15 3.53 -34.71
C GLY A 30 12.62 3.43 -34.70
N VAL A 31 12.00 3.40 -33.52
CA VAL A 31 10.54 3.29 -33.32
C VAL A 31 10.03 4.43 -32.43
N SER A 32 8.72 4.54 -32.26
CA SER A 32 8.15 5.49 -31.30
C SER A 32 8.26 4.97 -29.86
N GLU A 33 8.23 5.88 -28.88
CA GLU A 33 8.17 5.52 -27.45
C GLU A 33 6.97 4.62 -27.13
N SER A 34 5.84 4.86 -27.78
CA SER A 34 4.66 3.99 -27.67
C SER A 34 4.93 2.58 -28.18
N GLY A 35 5.73 2.42 -29.25
CA GLY A 35 6.18 1.13 -29.75
C GLY A 35 7.10 0.39 -28.76
N ILE A 36 8.01 1.11 -28.08
CA ILE A 36 8.82 0.54 -27.00
C ILE A 36 7.96 0.10 -25.83
N LEU A 37 6.98 0.90 -25.41
CA LEU A 37 6.06 0.52 -24.34
C LEU A 37 5.26 -0.74 -24.69
N GLN A 38 4.81 -0.88 -25.93
CA GLN A 38 4.14 -2.09 -26.41
C GLN A 38 5.08 -3.30 -26.41
N ALA A 39 6.32 -3.14 -26.88
CA ALA A 39 7.31 -4.21 -26.88
C ALA A 39 7.72 -4.64 -25.47
N LYS A 40 7.92 -3.69 -24.54
CA LYS A 40 8.19 -3.98 -23.12
C LYS A 40 7.02 -4.71 -22.46
N ARG A 41 5.76 -4.40 -22.82
CA ARG A 41 4.61 -5.17 -22.31
C ARG A 41 4.57 -6.58 -22.90
N ALA A 42 4.77 -6.72 -24.20
CA ALA A 42 4.79 -8.03 -24.88
C ALA A 42 5.91 -8.94 -24.36
N ALA A 43 7.05 -8.37 -23.95
CA ALA A 43 8.19 -9.08 -23.38
C ALA A 43 8.10 -9.27 -21.85
N GLY A 44 7.01 -8.87 -21.19
CA GLY A 44 6.87 -8.99 -19.74
C GLY A 44 7.78 -8.05 -18.92
N LEU A 45 8.47 -7.12 -19.58
CA LEU A 45 9.41 -6.16 -18.97
C LEU A 45 8.71 -4.95 -18.33
N SER A 46 7.38 -4.83 -18.48
CA SER A 46 6.60 -3.76 -17.86
C SER A 46 6.03 -4.24 -16.54
N LYS A 47 6.25 -3.47 -15.46
CA LYS A 47 5.55 -3.71 -14.19
C LYS A 47 4.03 -3.71 -14.46
N PRO A 48 3.30 -4.75 -14.02
CA PRO A 48 1.85 -4.76 -14.16
C PRO A 48 1.30 -3.55 -13.42
N MET A 49 0.50 -2.74 -14.11
CA MET A 49 -0.12 -1.56 -13.54
C MET A 49 -1.21 -2.01 -12.57
N THR A 50 -1.27 -1.39 -11.39
CA THR A 50 -2.32 -1.70 -10.41
C THR A 50 -3.67 -1.32 -11.00
N ASP A 51 -4.56 -2.30 -11.14
CA ASP A 51 -5.90 -2.05 -11.65
C ASP A 51 -6.84 -1.71 -10.50
N HIS A 52 -7.17 -0.43 -10.37
CA HIS A 52 -8.06 0.04 -9.31
C HIS A 52 -9.54 -0.01 -9.69
N SER A 53 -9.89 -0.51 -10.87
CA SER A 53 -11.27 -0.52 -11.38
C SER A 53 -12.27 -1.20 -10.44
N ARG A 54 -11.85 -2.25 -9.72
CA ARG A 54 -12.69 -2.95 -8.73
C ARG A 54 -13.04 -2.10 -7.51
N ALA A 55 -12.16 -1.19 -7.09
CA ALA A 55 -12.38 -0.31 -5.94
C ALA A 55 -12.91 1.07 -6.35
N LEU A 56 -12.58 1.52 -7.56
CA LEU A 56 -13.03 2.74 -8.19
C LEU A 56 -13.74 2.42 -9.52
N PRO A 57 -14.99 1.90 -9.47
CA PRO A 57 -15.75 1.56 -10.67
C PRO A 57 -16.22 2.79 -11.46
N TRP A 58 -16.17 3.98 -10.85
CA TRP A 58 -16.59 5.22 -11.47
C TRP A 58 -15.49 5.86 -12.32
N ARG A 59 -15.90 6.51 -13.41
CA ARG A 59 -15.03 7.43 -14.14
C ARG A 59 -14.93 8.75 -13.38
N LEU A 60 -13.83 8.93 -12.67
CA LEU A 60 -13.62 10.12 -11.86
C LEU A 60 -13.24 11.33 -12.73
N ARG A 61 -13.86 12.47 -12.45
CA ARG A 61 -13.35 13.76 -12.91
C ARG A 61 -11.97 14.04 -12.32
N ARG A 62 -11.14 14.79 -13.06
CA ARG A 62 -9.74 15.06 -12.69
C ARG A 62 -9.64 15.72 -11.32
N GLU A 63 -10.57 16.61 -11.00
CA GLU A 63 -10.65 17.36 -9.75
C GLU A 63 -10.91 16.44 -8.54
N HIS A 64 -11.68 15.36 -8.74
CA HIS A 64 -12.03 14.41 -7.68
C HIS A 64 -11.04 13.23 -7.58
N SER A 65 -10.15 13.11 -8.56
CA SER A 65 -9.22 11.98 -8.68
C SER A 65 -8.26 11.89 -7.48
N GLN A 66 -7.90 13.00 -6.85
CA GLN A 66 -7.00 13.04 -5.68
C GLN A 66 -7.75 13.33 -4.37
N SER A 67 -9.07 13.18 -4.36
CA SER A 67 -9.85 13.32 -3.13
C SER A 67 -9.48 12.26 -2.09
N GLY A 68 -9.79 12.53 -0.82
CA GLY A 68 -9.56 11.59 0.28
C GLY A 68 -10.16 10.21 0.02
N PRO A 69 -11.46 10.09 -0.31
CA PRO A 69 -12.08 8.80 -0.64
C PRO A 69 -11.42 8.08 -1.83
N ALA A 70 -11.08 8.80 -2.90
CA ALA A 70 -10.40 8.19 -4.05
C ALA A 70 -9.03 7.61 -3.65
N THR A 71 -8.27 8.37 -2.88
CA THR A 71 -6.94 7.96 -2.43
C THR A 71 -7.03 6.77 -1.47
N ASN A 72 -7.98 6.78 -0.53
CA ASN A 72 -8.21 5.67 0.39
C ASN A 72 -8.59 4.38 -0.36
N LEU A 73 -9.49 4.47 -1.35
CA LEU A 73 -9.87 3.32 -2.17
C LEU A 73 -8.68 2.77 -2.98
N ARG A 74 -7.80 3.63 -3.51
CA ARG A 74 -6.57 3.17 -4.18
C ARG A 74 -5.61 2.46 -3.24
N ASN A 75 -5.43 2.98 -2.01
CA ASN A 75 -4.56 2.35 -1.02
C ASN A 75 -5.09 0.97 -0.60
N LEU A 76 -6.39 0.86 -0.33
CA LEU A 76 -7.03 -0.43 -0.03
C LEU A 76 -6.90 -1.40 -1.21
N SER A 77 -7.15 -0.92 -2.43
CA SER A 77 -7.00 -1.72 -3.65
C SER A 77 -5.56 -2.17 -3.90
N ALA A 78 -4.56 -1.34 -3.58
CA ALA A 78 -3.16 -1.72 -3.72
C ALA A 78 -2.83 -2.86 -2.76
N VAL A 79 -3.25 -2.74 -1.49
CA VAL A 79 -3.08 -3.79 -0.48
C VAL A 79 -3.80 -5.07 -0.87
N ALA A 80 -5.05 -5.00 -1.31
CA ALA A 80 -5.82 -6.17 -1.77
C ALA A 80 -5.17 -6.89 -2.97
N GLN A 81 -4.27 -6.23 -3.70
CA GLN A 81 -3.50 -6.81 -4.81
C GLN A 81 -2.09 -7.23 -4.40
N GLY A 82 -1.78 -7.27 -3.10
CA GLY A 82 -0.44 -7.59 -2.58
C GLY A 82 0.63 -6.56 -2.95
N ARG A 83 0.23 -5.32 -3.27
CA ARG A 83 1.18 -4.26 -3.65
C ARG A 83 1.64 -3.48 -2.42
N PRO A 84 2.91 -3.04 -2.38
CA PRO A 84 3.40 -2.20 -1.31
C PRO A 84 2.69 -0.84 -1.32
N ALA A 85 2.16 -0.44 -0.17
CA ALA A 85 1.58 0.87 0.07
C ALA A 85 2.11 1.43 1.41
N PRO A 86 2.25 2.77 1.57
CA PRO A 86 2.73 3.35 2.82
C PRO A 86 1.82 2.97 4.01
N LYS A 87 2.40 2.40 5.07
CA LYS A 87 1.65 1.85 6.22
C LYS A 87 0.65 2.85 6.81
N ASP A 88 1.06 4.10 7.01
CA ASP A 88 0.18 5.14 7.58
C ASP A 88 -1.02 5.47 6.70
N LYS A 89 -0.84 5.41 5.37
CA LYS A 89 -1.91 5.64 4.40
C LYS A 89 -2.88 4.47 4.36
N VAL A 90 -2.37 3.24 4.49
CA VAL A 90 -3.19 2.03 4.63
C VAL A 90 -4.00 2.08 5.92
N ALA A 91 -3.37 2.36 7.06
CA ALA A 91 -4.04 2.46 8.36
C ALA A 91 -5.15 3.53 8.34
N THR A 92 -4.89 4.68 7.73
CA THR A 92 -5.89 5.74 7.55
C THR A 92 -7.06 5.28 6.68
N ALA A 93 -6.77 4.59 5.57
CA ALA A 93 -7.80 4.08 4.67
C ALA A 93 -8.67 2.99 5.32
N VAL A 94 -8.04 2.08 6.08
CA VAL A 94 -8.75 1.04 6.85
C VAL A 94 -9.63 1.66 7.92
N ARG A 95 -9.14 2.63 8.70
CA ARG A 95 -9.94 3.33 9.72
C ARG A 95 -11.13 4.06 9.11
N TRP A 96 -10.91 4.75 7.99
CA TRP A 96 -11.97 5.45 7.27
C TRP A 96 -13.05 4.47 6.78
N ALA A 97 -12.66 3.38 6.12
CA ALA A 97 -13.58 2.38 5.60
C ALA A 97 -14.33 1.64 6.72
N SER A 98 -13.65 1.30 7.81
CA SER A 98 -14.27 0.65 8.97
C SER A 98 -15.36 1.53 9.58
N ARG A 99 -15.10 2.83 9.78
CA ARG A 99 -16.12 3.79 10.26
C ARG A 99 -17.38 3.80 9.38
N LEU A 100 -17.22 3.74 8.05
CA LEU A 100 -18.37 3.68 7.14
C LEU A 100 -19.16 2.38 7.34
N VAL A 101 -18.48 1.23 7.34
CA VAL A 101 -19.11 -0.09 7.51
C VAL A 101 -19.81 -0.19 8.86
N ASP A 102 -19.14 0.18 9.95
CA ASP A 102 -19.69 0.14 11.31
C ASP A 102 -20.88 1.09 11.48
N GLY A 103 -20.89 2.20 10.73
CA GLY A 103 -22.01 3.15 10.68
C GLY A 103 -23.16 2.74 9.75
N GLY A 104 -23.09 1.57 9.09
CA GLY A 104 -24.08 1.17 8.09
C GLY A 104 -24.11 2.07 6.85
N LEU A 105 -22.96 2.65 6.51
CA LEU A 105 -22.77 3.55 5.37
C LEU A 105 -21.97 2.88 4.26
N ASP A 106 -22.15 3.41 3.06
CA ASP A 106 -21.37 3.11 1.87
C ASP A 106 -20.97 4.42 1.16
N ILE A 107 -20.21 4.31 0.09
CA ILE A 107 -19.75 5.44 -0.69
C ILE A 107 -20.38 5.43 -2.09
N ALA A 108 -20.93 6.58 -2.47
CA ALA A 108 -21.38 6.85 -3.82
C ALA A 108 -20.50 7.94 -4.45
N TYR A 109 -20.48 7.98 -5.78
CA TYR A 109 -19.80 9.02 -6.54
C TYR A 109 -20.76 9.65 -7.53
N ASP A 110 -20.78 10.97 -7.53
CA ASP A 110 -21.43 11.79 -8.53
C ASP A 110 -20.39 12.70 -9.21
N GLN A 111 -20.59 13.04 -10.49
CA GLN A 111 -19.61 13.84 -11.24
C GLN A 111 -19.58 15.29 -10.78
N GLU A 112 -20.71 15.85 -10.33
CA GLU A 112 -20.82 17.24 -9.89
C GLU A 112 -20.41 17.38 -8.43
N ARG A 113 -20.93 16.51 -7.57
CA ARG A 113 -20.73 16.54 -6.12
C ARG A 113 -19.46 15.82 -5.66
N GLY A 114 -18.97 14.85 -6.43
CA GLY A 114 -17.90 13.96 -6.02
C GLY A 114 -18.36 12.84 -5.07
N PHE A 115 -17.43 12.36 -4.25
CA PHE A 115 -17.71 11.27 -3.31
C PHE A 115 -18.58 11.74 -2.15
N HIS A 116 -19.59 10.95 -1.82
CA HIS A 116 -20.47 11.22 -0.70
C HIS A 116 -20.96 9.93 -0.04
N GLU A 117 -21.22 10.01 1.26
CA GLU A 117 -21.66 8.88 2.07
C GLU A 117 -23.16 8.66 1.87
N VAL A 118 -23.56 7.39 1.74
CA VAL A 118 -24.95 6.97 1.56
C VAL A 118 -25.25 5.81 2.51
N PRO A 119 -26.49 5.60 2.96
CA PRO A 119 -26.85 4.40 3.69
C PRO A 119 -26.52 3.15 2.87
N ALA A 120 -25.89 2.16 3.48
CA ALA A 120 -25.60 0.89 2.83
C ALA A 120 -26.92 0.16 2.52
N ARG A 121 -27.10 -0.23 1.26
CA ARG A 121 -28.27 -1.00 0.81
C ARG A 121 -27.80 -2.32 0.19
N GLY A 122 -28.02 -3.43 0.88
CA GLY A 122 -27.60 -4.75 0.41
C GLY A 122 -26.07 -4.92 0.45
N ALA A 123 -25.48 -5.32 -0.68
CA ALA A 123 -24.03 -5.54 -0.77
C ALA A 123 -23.27 -4.21 -0.81
N SER A 124 -22.70 -3.81 0.33
CA SER A 124 -21.89 -2.59 0.46
C SER A 124 -20.57 -2.70 -0.30
N HIS A 125 -20.31 -1.71 -1.16
CA HIS A 125 -19.08 -1.62 -1.94
C HIS A 125 -17.86 -1.40 -1.04
N ILE A 126 -17.96 -0.47 -0.08
CA ILE A 126 -16.86 -0.22 0.86
C ILE A 126 -16.58 -1.43 1.75
N ALA A 127 -17.62 -2.17 2.18
CA ALA A 127 -17.44 -3.38 2.97
C ALA A 127 -16.68 -4.46 2.20
N ARG A 128 -17.01 -4.65 0.92
CA ARG A 128 -16.30 -5.58 0.04
C ARG A 128 -14.82 -5.21 -0.14
N VAL A 129 -14.55 -3.94 -0.46
CA VAL A 129 -13.16 -3.46 -0.66
C VAL A 129 -12.34 -3.57 0.64
N LEU A 130 -12.94 -3.27 1.78
CA LEU A 130 -12.31 -3.42 3.08
C LEU A 130 -12.01 -4.88 3.41
N ALA A 131 -12.94 -5.80 3.14
CA ALA A 131 -12.76 -7.23 3.37
C ALA A 131 -11.62 -7.80 2.52
N GLU A 132 -11.56 -7.45 1.23
CA GLU A 132 -10.47 -7.85 0.32
C GLU A 132 -9.11 -7.35 0.82
N ALA A 133 -9.03 -6.12 1.34
CA ALA A 133 -7.79 -5.56 1.87
C ALA A 133 -7.38 -6.20 3.21
N ARG A 134 -8.34 -6.48 4.10
CA ARG A 134 -8.08 -7.11 5.41
C ARG A 134 -7.52 -8.52 5.26
N ALA A 135 -8.11 -9.34 4.37
CA ALA A 135 -7.62 -10.70 4.12
C ALA A 135 -6.10 -10.73 3.85
N VAL A 136 -5.59 -9.81 3.02
CA VAL A 136 -4.15 -9.73 2.72
C VAL A 136 -3.32 -9.22 3.91
N LEU A 137 -3.85 -8.29 4.71
CA LEU A 137 -3.15 -7.77 5.88
C LEU A 137 -3.06 -8.81 7.00
N ASP A 138 -4.12 -9.60 7.17
CA ASP A 138 -4.20 -10.67 8.16
C ASP A 138 -3.21 -11.79 7.78
N ASP A 139 -3.21 -12.24 6.52
CA ASP A 139 -2.25 -13.22 5.97
C ASP A 139 -0.79 -12.77 6.16
N ALA A 140 -0.51 -11.47 5.93
CA ALA A 140 0.82 -10.90 6.11
C ALA A 140 1.24 -10.85 7.59
N SER A 141 0.29 -10.69 8.52
CA SER A 141 0.54 -10.69 9.96
C SER A 141 0.80 -12.10 10.50
N GLU A 142 0.08 -13.11 10.00
CA GLU A 142 0.30 -14.53 10.35
C GLU A 142 1.66 -15.02 9.86
N THR A 143 2.04 -14.63 8.63
CA THR A 143 3.38 -14.95 8.07
C THR A 143 4.51 -14.31 8.89
N ALA A 144 4.30 -13.11 9.46
CA ALA A 144 5.30 -12.44 10.29
C ALA A 144 5.41 -13.03 11.71
N ALA A 145 4.33 -13.64 12.22
CA ALA A 145 4.27 -14.24 13.55
C ALA A 145 4.81 -15.68 13.61
N HIS A 146 4.98 -16.34 12.46
CA HIS A 146 5.52 -17.70 12.35
C HIS A 146 6.83 -17.71 11.52
N PRO A 147 7.94 -17.14 12.03
CA PRO A 147 9.23 -17.38 11.41
C PRO A 147 9.53 -18.87 11.57
N ALA A 148 9.71 -19.56 10.45
CA ALA A 148 9.97 -20.99 10.35
C ALA A 148 10.90 -21.51 11.47
N ASP A 149 10.30 -22.16 12.46
CA ASP A 149 11.00 -23.09 13.36
C ASP A 149 11.01 -24.46 12.65
N ASP A 150 11.70 -24.52 11.52
CA ASP A 150 12.06 -25.78 10.85
C ASP A 150 13.58 -25.96 10.94
N THR A 151 14.05 -26.08 12.18
CA THR A 151 15.26 -26.82 12.49
C THR A 151 14.83 -27.95 13.39
N THR A 152 14.61 -29.16 12.87
CA THR A 152 14.99 -30.43 13.52
C THR A 152 14.74 -31.63 12.60
N GLY A 153 15.85 -32.17 12.10
CA GLY A 153 15.98 -33.49 11.49
C GLY A 153 17.43 -33.62 11.07
N GLY A 154 18.37 -33.90 11.95
CA GLY A 154 18.48 -35.12 12.74
C GLY A 154 19.87 -35.71 12.42
N THR A 155 20.86 -35.42 13.25
CA THR A 155 22.14 -36.15 13.23
C THR A 155 22.50 -36.46 14.66
N GLN A 156 22.33 -37.74 14.99
CA GLN A 156 22.79 -38.36 16.21
C GLN A 156 24.32 -38.34 16.22
N ASN A 157 24.93 -37.92 17.32
CA ASN A 157 26.00 -38.71 17.91
C ASN A 157 26.13 -38.45 19.41
N ALA A 158 26.12 -39.55 20.15
CA ALA A 158 26.57 -39.69 21.52
C ALA A 158 28.09 -39.42 21.61
N SER A 159 28.78 -39.20 22.73
CA SER A 159 28.58 -39.61 24.12
C SER A 159 29.51 -38.78 25.03
N ASP A 160 29.32 -38.92 26.35
CA ASP A 160 30.32 -38.78 27.44
C ASP A 160 30.75 -37.35 27.84
N ASP A 161 30.99 -36.98 29.09
CA ASP A 161 30.86 -37.57 30.44
C ASP A 161 31.24 -36.44 31.44
N ALA A 162 30.70 -36.50 32.68
CA ALA A 162 31.05 -35.72 33.89
C ALA A 162 30.89 -34.18 33.85
N GLY A 163 30.42 -33.49 34.89
CA GLY A 163 30.08 -33.82 36.26
C GLY A 163 30.07 -32.52 37.10
N GLY A 164 29.22 -32.46 38.13
CA GLY A 164 29.46 -31.66 39.33
C GLY A 164 28.94 -30.22 39.41
N GLY A 165 27.91 -30.03 40.25
CA GLY A 165 28.08 -29.17 41.43
C GLY A 165 27.41 -27.78 41.46
N ALA A 166 26.49 -27.67 42.43
CA ALA A 166 26.16 -26.49 43.24
C ALA A 166 25.23 -25.39 42.66
N ALA A 167 24.00 -25.38 43.20
CA ALA A 167 23.22 -24.18 43.50
C ALA A 167 23.52 -23.72 44.95
N PRO A 168 22.88 -22.68 45.53
CA PRO A 168 22.21 -21.50 44.97
C PRO A 168 22.71 -20.19 45.63
N ALA A 169 22.37 -19.03 45.07
CA ALA A 169 22.32 -17.78 45.85
C ALA A 169 21.23 -16.84 45.31
N THR A 170 20.22 -16.66 46.17
CA THR A 170 19.27 -15.55 46.21
C THR A 170 19.98 -14.21 46.38
N THR A 171 19.52 -13.17 45.68
CA THR A 171 19.53 -11.78 46.19
C THR A 171 18.29 -11.04 45.70
N THR A 172 17.47 -10.71 46.69
CA THR A 172 16.42 -9.70 46.75
C THR A 172 16.99 -8.30 46.57
N ALA A 173 16.28 -7.43 45.86
CA ALA A 173 16.12 -5.98 46.11
C ALA A 173 15.73 -5.29 44.79
N ASP A 174 14.98 -4.20 44.69
CA ASP A 174 14.17 -3.37 45.59
C ASP A 174 13.90 -2.14 44.69
N GLU A 175 12.65 -1.88 44.29
CA GLU A 175 11.89 -0.71 44.72
C GLU A 175 11.98 0.52 43.78
N SER A 176 10.82 1.16 43.68
CA SER A 176 10.62 2.61 43.66
C SER A 176 10.58 3.38 42.34
N THR A 177 9.33 3.69 41.98
CA THR A 177 8.79 5.07 41.98
C THR A 177 9.09 5.98 40.79
N GLY A 178 8.01 6.45 40.14
CA GLY A 178 8.02 7.74 39.45
C GLY A 178 7.00 7.90 38.32
N ALA A 179 5.76 8.28 38.67
CA ALA A 179 4.77 8.78 37.73
C ALA A 179 5.04 10.27 37.33
N PRO A 180 4.08 10.98 36.72
CA PRO A 180 4.06 11.45 35.33
C PRO A 180 4.48 12.92 35.19
N ARG A 181 4.72 13.38 33.95
CA ARG A 181 4.67 14.82 33.63
C ARG A 181 3.87 15.08 32.36
N SER A 182 2.66 15.58 32.58
CA SER A 182 1.91 16.40 31.65
C SER A 182 2.66 17.71 31.36
N ASN A 183 2.64 18.14 30.11
CA ASN A 183 2.81 19.55 29.75
C ASN A 183 1.85 19.92 28.61
N THR A 184 0.80 20.62 29.04
CA THR A 184 -0.04 21.57 28.31
C THR A 184 0.79 22.63 27.58
N THR A 185 0.29 23.08 26.41
CA THR A 185 0.22 24.47 25.86
C THR A 185 -0.33 24.31 24.43
N ALA A 186 -1.62 24.51 24.13
CA ALA A 186 -2.38 25.76 24.06
C ALA A 186 -1.72 26.82 23.15
N ASP A 187 -2.12 26.89 21.89
CA ASP A 187 -2.20 28.17 21.19
C ASP A 187 -3.31 28.13 20.13
N ASP A 188 -4.37 28.86 20.47
CA ASP A 188 -5.46 29.33 19.63
C ASP A 188 -5.06 30.73 19.15
N VAL A 189 -4.86 30.94 17.85
CA VAL A 189 -4.96 32.27 17.23
C VAL A 189 -5.64 32.17 15.87
N THR A 190 -6.93 32.44 15.94
CA THR A 190 -7.81 33.07 14.95
C THR A 190 -7.10 33.96 13.91
N GLY A 191 -7.16 33.58 12.64
CA GLY A 191 -6.76 34.41 11.49
C GLY A 191 -7.93 34.63 10.54
N SER A 192 -8.63 35.75 10.70
CA SER A 192 -9.69 36.22 9.79
C SER A 192 -9.17 36.46 8.36
N PRO A 193 -9.91 36.08 7.30
CA PRO A 193 -9.56 36.41 5.92
C PRO A 193 -9.98 37.84 5.51
N PRO A 194 -9.22 38.52 4.61
CA PRO A 194 -9.60 39.84 4.09
C PRO A 194 -10.73 39.77 3.05
N ARG A 195 -11.50 40.86 2.96
CA ARG A 195 -12.65 41.08 2.06
C ARG A 195 -12.22 41.28 0.59
N PRO A 196 -13.08 40.95 -0.39
CA PRO A 196 -12.83 41.24 -1.80
C PRO A 196 -13.12 42.71 -2.17
N THR A 197 -12.22 43.31 -2.93
CA THR A 197 -12.40 44.60 -3.61
C THR A 197 -13.22 44.37 -4.89
N THR A 198 -14.43 44.91 -4.93
CA THR A 198 -15.18 45.13 -6.18
C THR A 198 -14.56 46.32 -6.89
N GLN A 199 -14.13 46.15 -8.14
CA GLN A 199 -14.04 47.27 -9.10
C GLN A 199 -14.86 46.94 -10.34
N MET A 200 -15.53 47.99 -10.80
CA MET A 200 -16.38 48.09 -12.00
C MET A 200 -15.55 48.07 -13.27
#